data_AF-A0A182TAI3-F1
#
_entry.id   AF-A0A182TAI3-F1
#
_cell.length_a   1.000
_cell.length_b   1.000
_cell.length_c   1.000
_cell.angle_alpha   90.00
_cell.angle_beta   90.00
_cell.angle_gamma   90.00
#
_symmetry.space_group_name_H-M   'P 1'
#
loop_
_entity.id
_entity.type
_entity.pdbx_description
1 polymer ?
#
loop_
_entity_poly.entity_id
_entity_poly.type
_entity_poly.pdbx_seq_one_letter_code
_entity_poly.pdbx_strand_id
1 'polypeptide(L)'
;MMTLESTELLTDEKQTIKKSSLMDQLVNAFCELKIPEKFMREAMITILNHVLDRNDAYHAKTIEFLQLLNKDSKLSHSAALESFKSIVNGMNEKEKTIPKITTIVASLLARAVAGNLCNLADVANFTENGQHYPLFLLVLQHLHKQIGKQPLQELFNKSKVNLMSSLPECDRTKDRMAEILEDRNLNFLYPLLRVQAELWKQIQSDANPQQFYKWIKENVEPSCYAEQGFIVAIMTVLLKYIHQESENLKEDKKRIEKEKEILTKYCPVLNAFLNGNNDLQLTAVYAIQVFWYNIGYPKGVLLRWFQEMYELSVIEEDAFLRYKEDVTDIYPGKGKALFQVNQWLTWLAEAEDEDDDEED
;
A
#
# COMPACT_ATOMS: atom_id res chain seq x y z
N MET A 1 -79.53 -30.63 -1.98
CA MET A 1 -78.39 -30.76 -2.90
C MET A 1 -77.75 -29.38 -3.03
N MET A 2 -76.90 -29.03 -2.06
CA MET A 2 -75.94 -27.92 -2.09
C MET A 2 -74.93 -28.23 -0.99
N THR A 3 -73.68 -28.34 -1.44
CA THR A 3 -72.47 -28.74 -0.73
C THR A 3 -71.89 -27.58 0.09
N LEU A 4 -71.58 -27.81 1.36
CA LEU A 4 -70.68 -27.01 2.19
C LEU A 4 -70.11 -27.93 3.28
N GLU A 5 -68.84 -28.33 3.14
CA GLU A 5 -67.90 -28.68 4.22
C GLU A 5 -66.54 -28.91 3.54
N SER A 6 -65.71 -27.86 3.46
CA SER A 6 -64.66 -27.54 4.44
C SER A 6 -63.41 -28.39 4.23
N THR A 7 -62.51 -27.83 3.44
CA THR A 7 -61.09 -28.16 3.27
C THR A 7 -60.36 -28.29 4.60
N GLU A 8 -59.84 -29.49 4.90
CA GLU A 8 -58.66 -29.67 5.76
C GLU A 8 -57.42 -29.89 4.89
N LEU A 9 -56.61 -28.85 4.80
CA LEU A 9 -55.24 -28.86 4.28
C LEU A 9 -54.34 -29.50 5.33
N LEU A 10 -53.91 -30.74 5.09
CA LEU A 10 -52.77 -31.34 5.79
C LEU A 10 -51.48 -30.70 5.24
N THR A 11 -50.97 -29.70 5.95
CA THR A 11 -49.63 -29.16 5.73
C THR A 11 -48.59 -30.14 6.27
N ASP A 12 -47.87 -30.76 5.35
CA ASP A 12 -46.73 -31.65 5.58
C ASP A 12 -45.52 -30.81 6.03
N GLU A 13 -45.42 -30.50 7.34
CA GLU A 13 -44.24 -29.86 7.93
C GLU A 13 -43.06 -30.84 7.97
N LYS A 14 -42.30 -30.90 6.88
CA LYS A 14 -40.92 -31.42 6.92
C LYS A 14 -40.02 -30.44 7.66
N GLN A 15 -39.98 -30.54 8.99
CA GLN A 15 -38.86 -30.02 9.77
C GLN A 15 -37.59 -30.79 9.38
N THR A 16 -36.81 -30.22 8.48
CA THR A 16 -35.40 -30.61 8.25
C THR A 16 -34.61 -30.30 9.52
N ILE A 17 -34.50 -31.28 10.42
CA ILE A 17 -33.56 -31.26 11.55
C ILE A 17 -32.15 -31.19 10.96
N LYS A 18 -31.54 -30.01 10.99
CA LYS A 18 -30.16 -29.78 10.57
C LYS A 18 -29.26 -30.55 11.55
N LYS A 19 -28.70 -31.68 11.11
CA LYS A 19 -27.81 -32.51 11.93
C LYS A 19 -26.63 -31.65 12.38
N SER A 20 -26.51 -31.40 13.68
CA SER A 20 -25.43 -30.61 14.30
C SER A 20 -24.07 -31.17 13.91
N SER A 21 -23.18 -30.33 13.38
CA SER A 21 -21.86 -30.77 12.94
C SER A 21 -21.00 -31.22 14.12
N LEU A 22 -19.95 -32.02 13.87
CA LEU A 22 -18.99 -32.38 14.92
C LEU A 22 -18.34 -31.15 15.57
N MET A 23 -18.19 -30.05 14.83
CA MET A 23 -17.67 -28.79 15.35
C MET A 23 -18.66 -28.14 16.31
N ASP A 24 -19.95 -28.11 15.97
CA ASP A 24 -21.00 -27.58 16.85
C ASP A 24 -21.09 -28.39 18.15
N GLN A 25 -20.97 -29.72 18.06
CA GLN A 25 -20.94 -30.60 19.24
C GLN A 25 -19.73 -30.31 20.13
N LEU A 26 -18.56 -30.06 19.54
CA LEU A 26 -17.35 -29.69 20.28
C LEU A 26 -17.50 -28.34 20.97
N VAL A 27 -18.06 -27.34 20.30
CA VAL A 27 -18.34 -26.02 20.87
C VAL A 27 -19.31 -26.13 22.04
N ASN A 28 -20.40 -26.90 21.89
CA ASN A 28 -21.35 -27.14 22.95
C ASN A 28 -20.72 -27.85 24.15
N ALA A 29 -19.97 -28.94 23.92
CA ALA A 29 -19.26 -29.66 24.98
C ALA A 29 -18.25 -28.76 25.72
N PHE A 30 -17.55 -27.88 25.01
CA PHE A 30 -16.66 -26.91 25.64
C PHE A 30 -17.43 -25.88 26.48
N CYS A 31 -18.58 -25.39 26.00
CA CYS A 31 -19.43 -24.46 26.75
C CYS A 31 -20.02 -25.10 28.02
N GLU A 32 -20.32 -26.39 28.00
CA GLU A 32 -20.81 -27.16 29.15
C GLU A 32 -19.80 -27.24 30.30
N LEU A 33 -18.50 -27.09 30.02
CA LEU A 33 -17.46 -27.00 31.05
C LEU A 33 -17.62 -25.74 31.94
N LYS A 34 -18.40 -24.75 31.50
CA LYS A 34 -18.66 -23.49 32.22
C LYS A 34 -17.39 -22.85 32.75
N ILE A 35 -16.36 -22.79 31.90
CA ILE A 35 -15.06 -22.22 32.25
C ILE A 35 -15.28 -20.75 32.68
N PRO A 36 -14.88 -20.36 33.90
CA PRO A 36 -14.98 -18.98 34.34
C PRO A 36 -14.19 -18.06 33.40
N GLU A 37 -14.72 -16.87 33.10
CA GLU A 37 -14.14 -15.92 32.14
C GLU A 37 -12.66 -15.63 32.42
N LYS A 38 -12.28 -15.50 33.70
CA LYS A 38 -10.89 -15.29 34.14
C LYS A 38 -9.91 -16.41 33.75
N PHE A 39 -10.39 -17.60 33.42
CA PHE A 39 -9.60 -18.75 32.99
C PHE A 39 -9.72 -19.02 31.48
N MET A 40 -10.55 -18.25 30.76
CA MET A 40 -10.71 -18.43 29.32
C MET A 40 -9.38 -18.21 28.60
N ARG A 41 -8.60 -17.20 29.00
CA ARG A 41 -7.26 -16.95 28.47
C ARG A 41 -6.34 -18.17 28.63
N GLU A 42 -6.21 -18.70 29.84
CA GLU A 42 -5.40 -19.90 30.12
C GLU A 42 -5.86 -21.12 29.31
N ALA A 43 -7.18 -21.32 29.19
CA ALA A 43 -7.74 -22.39 28.39
C ALA A 43 -7.34 -22.24 26.91
N MET A 44 -7.45 -21.04 26.35
CA MET A 44 -7.10 -20.78 24.96
C MET A 44 -5.59 -20.94 24.71
N ILE A 45 -4.75 -20.43 25.61
CA ILE A 45 -3.29 -20.63 25.57
C ILE A 45 -2.96 -22.12 25.59
N THR A 46 -3.63 -22.90 26.43
CA THR A 46 -3.43 -24.35 26.52
C THR A 46 -3.81 -25.06 25.21
N ILE A 47 -4.97 -24.73 24.64
CA ILE A 47 -5.43 -25.29 23.36
C ILE A 47 -4.45 -24.95 22.23
N LEU A 48 -4.08 -23.67 22.11
CA LEU A 48 -3.16 -23.22 21.06
C LEU A 48 -1.79 -23.89 21.21
N ASN A 49 -1.26 -23.99 22.44
CA ASN A 49 0.01 -24.67 22.68
C ASN A 49 -0.03 -26.16 22.31
N HIS A 50 -1.15 -26.84 22.56
CA HIS A 50 -1.30 -28.24 22.20
C HIS A 50 -1.39 -28.45 20.69
N VAL A 51 -1.90 -27.47 19.94
CA VAL A 51 -2.03 -27.60 18.48
C VAL A 51 -0.73 -27.29 17.73
N LEU A 52 0.23 -26.55 18.31
CA LEU A 52 1.45 -26.11 17.61
C LEU A 52 2.29 -27.25 17.01
N ASP A 53 2.28 -28.44 17.62
CA ASP A 53 3.02 -29.62 17.15
C ASP A 53 2.15 -30.58 16.31
N ARG A 54 1.00 -30.10 15.83
CA ARG A 54 0.06 -30.87 15.01
C ARG A 54 0.16 -30.44 13.55
N ASN A 55 -0.55 -31.16 12.69
CA ASN A 55 -0.59 -30.83 11.26
C ASN A 55 -1.51 -29.62 10.98
N ASP A 56 -1.40 -29.08 9.77
CA ASP A 56 -2.14 -27.88 9.34
C ASP A 56 -3.67 -28.03 9.41
N ALA A 57 -4.21 -29.24 9.25
CA ALA A 57 -5.64 -29.49 9.38
C ALA A 57 -6.14 -29.25 10.81
N TYR A 58 -5.34 -29.63 11.83
CA TYR A 58 -5.64 -29.31 13.22
C TYR A 58 -5.55 -27.80 13.47
N HIS A 59 -4.55 -27.11 12.93
CA HIS A 59 -4.44 -25.65 13.03
C HIS A 59 -5.68 -24.95 12.48
N ALA A 60 -6.14 -25.34 11.30
CA ALA A 60 -7.35 -24.79 10.68
C ALA A 60 -8.60 -25.03 11.54
N LYS A 61 -8.79 -26.27 12.02
CA LYS A 61 -9.95 -26.63 12.85
C LYS A 61 -9.93 -25.94 14.21
N THR A 62 -8.76 -25.73 14.82
CA THR A 62 -8.63 -24.97 16.06
C THR A 62 -9.03 -23.51 15.86
N ILE A 63 -8.61 -22.87 14.77
CA ILE A 63 -9.02 -21.49 14.51
C ILE A 63 -10.53 -21.40 14.21
N GLU A 64 -11.09 -22.34 13.44
CA GLU A 64 -12.54 -22.44 13.22
C GLU A 64 -13.32 -22.57 14.54
N PHE A 65 -12.84 -23.42 15.46
CA PHE A 65 -13.40 -23.56 16.81
C PHE A 65 -13.36 -22.24 17.59
N LEU A 66 -12.23 -21.53 17.59
CA LEU A 66 -12.11 -20.22 18.27
C LEU A 66 -13.04 -19.17 17.64
N GLN A 67 -13.21 -19.17 16.33
CA GLN A 67 -14.13 -18.27 15.63
C GLN A 67 -15.58 -18.48 16.06
N LEU A 68 -16.01 -19.73 16.22
CA LEU A 68 -17.35 -20.05 16.70
C LEU A 68 -17.56 -19.60 18.16
N LEU A 69 -16.58 -19.84 19.04
CA LEU A 69 -16.63 -19.35 20.42
C LEU A 69 -16.71 -17.81 20.50
N ASN A 70 -16.01 -17.09 19.61
CA ASN A 70 -16.09 -15.63 19.53
C ASN A 70 -17.47 -15.17 19.05
N LYS A 71 -18.04 -15.83 18.03
CA LYS A 71 -19.40 -15.51 17.53
C LYS A 71 -20.48 -15.69 18.60
N ASP A 72 -20.35 -16.69 19.47
CA ASP A 72 -21.29 -16.94 20.56
C ASP A 72 -21.01 -16.07 21.81
N SER A 73 -20.16 -15.04 21.68
CA SER A 73 -19.69 -14.16 22.77
C SER A 73 -19.09 -14.91 23.96
N LYS A 74 -18.54 -16.12 23.73
CA LYS A 74 -17.90 -16.94 24.78
C LYS A 74 -16.41 -16.67 24.89
N LEU A 75 -15.79 -16.25 23.79
CA LEU A 75 -14.40 -15.82 23.74
C LEU A 75 -14.37 -14.30 23.51
N SER A 76 -13.88 -13.54 24.50
CA SER A 76 -13.67 -12.11 24.31
C SER A 76 -12.48 -11.83 23.41
N HIS A 77 -12.53 -10.71 22.68
CA HIS A 77 -11.43 -10.28 21.82
C HIS A 77 -10.13 -10.07 22.61
N SER A 78 -10.19 -9.54 23.84
CA SER A 78 -9.01 -9.37 24.71
C SER A 78 -8.37 -10.72 25.08
N ALA A 79 -9.18 -11.72 25.46
CA ALA A 79 -8.69 -13.05 25.78
C ALA A 79 -8.05 -13.73 24.56
N ALA A 80 -8.64 -13.58 23.37
CA ALA A 80 -8.05 -14.08 22.13
C ALA A 80 -6.70 -13.41 21.84
N LEU A 81 -6.64 -12.08 21.91
CA LEU A 81 -5.44 -11.29 21.63
C LEU A 81 -4.29 -11.65 22.57
N GLU A 82 -4.54 -11.70 23.88
CA GLU A 82 -3.53 -12.10 24.86
C GLU A 82 -3.05 -13.53 24.68
N SER A 83 -3.94 -14.44 24.25
CA SER A 83 -3.58 -15.82 23.94
C SER A 83 -2.65 -15.90 22.73
N PHE A 84 -2.93 -15.13 21.68
CA PHE A 84 -2.05 -15.03 20.52
C PHE A 84 -0.69 -14.40 20.87
N LYS A 85 -0.69 -13.34 21.68
CA LYS A 85 0.55 -12.73 22.17
C LYS A 85 1.39 -13.71 22.98
N SER A 86 0.75 -14.53 23.83
CA SER A 86 1.42 -15.54 24.64
C SER A 86 2.12 -16.60 23.78
N ILE A 87 1.47 -17.10 22.72
CA ILE A 87 2.13 -18.07 21.83
C ILE A 87 3.29 -17.46 21.04
N VAL A 88 3.18 -16.19 20.63
CA VAL A 88 4.26 -15.45 19.93
C VAL A 88 5.48 -15.30 20.84
N ASN A 89 5.27 -14.84 22.08
CA ASN A 89 6.35 -14.68 23.06
C ASN A 89 7.04 -16.01 23.41
N GLY A 90 6.29 -17.10 23.42
CA GLY A 90 6.80 -18.44 23.73
C GLY A 90 7.46 -19.19 22.56
N MET A 91 7.60 -18.57 21.38
CA MET A 91 8.15 -19.27 20.21
C MET A 91 9.61 -19.71 20.40
N ASN A 92 10.46 -18.83 20.94
CA ASN A 92 11.90 -19.08 21.07
C ASN A 92 12.21 -20.29 21.96
N GLU A 93 11.41 -20.52 23.00
CA GLU A 93 11.58 -21.67 23.90
C GLU A 93 11.22 -23.00 23.22
N LYS A 94 10.26 -22.96 22.30
CA LYS A 94 9.70 -24.15 21.63
C LYS A 94 10.33 -24.45 20.28
N GLU A 95 11.15 -23.55 19.75
CA GLU A 95 11.83 -23.72 18.45
C GLU A 95 12.68 -24.99 18.39
N LYS A 96 13.26 -25.40 19.52
CA LYS A 96 14.06 -26.64 19.63
C LYS A 96 13.22 -27.91 19.48
N THR A 97 11.95 -27.86 19.83
CA THR A 97 11.05 -29.03 19.85
C THR A 97 10.07 -29.04 18.70
N ILE A 98 9.71 -27.86 18.17
CA ILE A 98 8.73 -27.69 17.10
C ILE A 98 9.43 -27.03 15.90
N PRO A 99 9.86 -27.81 14.89
CA PRO A 99 10.49 -27.28 13.70
C PRO A 99 9.58 -26.27 12.98
N LYS A 100 10.13 -25.17 12.50
CA LYS A 100 9.39 -24.12 11.76
C LYS A 100 8.25 -23.47 12.56
N ILE A 101 8.37 -23.41 13.89
CA ILE A 101 7.36 -22.80 14.77
C ILE A 101 6.92 -21.41 14.31
N THR A 102 7.84 -20.56 13.84
CA THR A 102 7.51 -19.22 13.35
C THR A 102 6.55 -19.26 12.16
N THR A 103 6.72 -20.22 11.24
CA THR A 103 5.79 -20.43 10.12
C THR A 103 4.44 -20.97 10.58
N ILE A 104 4.44 -21.88 11.58
CA ILE A 104 3.21 -22.43 12.15
C ILE A 104 2.38 -21.33 12.83
N VAL A 105 3.02 -20.54 13.69
CA VAL A 105 2.39 -19.40 14.38
C VAL A 105 1.93 -18.35 13.37
N ALA A 106 2.73 -18.05 12.34
CA ALA A 106 2.29 -17.16 11.26
C ALA A 106 1.02 -17.65 10.56
N SER A 107 0.93 -18.96 10.30
CA SER A 107 -0.23 -19.60 9.67
C SER A 107 -1.48 -19.55 10.57
N LEU A 108 -1.32 -19.70 11.89
CA LEU A 108 -2.40 -19.54 12.86
C LEU A 108 -2.89 -18.08 12.93
N LEU A 109 -1.96 -17.13 13.04
CA LEU A 109 -2.27 -15.70 13.08
C LEU A 109 -2.95 -15.23 11.79
N ALA A 110 -2.49 -15.69 10.63
CA ALA A 110 -3.14 -15.38 9.34
C ALA A 110 -4.61 -15.84 9.32
N ARG A 111 -4.89 -17.07 9.79
CA ARG A 111 -6.27 -17.55 9.90
C ARG A 111 -7.07 -16.79 10.96
N ALA A 112 -6.43 -16.38 12.05
CA ALA A 112 -7.08 -15.57 13.09
C ALA A 112 -7.50 -14.20 12.55
N VAL A 113 -6.64 -13.55 11.76
CA VAL A 113 -6.94 -12.28 11.08
C VAL A 113 -8.04 -12.45 10.05
N ALA A 114 -7.94 -13.45 9.16
CA ALA A 114 -9.00 -13.77 8.19
C ALA A 114 -10.34 -14.13 8.88
N GLY A 115 -10.26 -14.65 10.09
CA GLY A 115 -11.39 -15.02 10.94
C GLY A 115 -11.97 -13.91 11.81
N ASN A 116 -11.43 -12.70 11.76
CA ASN A 116 -11.78 -11.59 12.65
C ASN A 116 -11.64 -11.94 14.16
N LEU A 117 -10.70 -12.82 14.53
CA LEU A 117 -10.33 -13.05 15.93
C LEU A 117 -9.39 -11.95 16.44
N CYS A 118 -8.51 -11.47 15.56
CA CYS A 118 -7.67 -10.29 15.74
C CYS A 118 -7.58 -9.49 14.43
N ASN A 119 -7.09 -8.26 14.49
CA ASN A 119 -6.85 -7.45 13.30
C ASN A 119 -5.35 -7.47 12.92
N LEU A 120 -5.00 -6.89 11.77
CA LEU A 120 -3.61 -6.90 11.30
C LEU A 120 -2.69 -6.00 12.15
N ALA A 121 -3.21 -4.91 12.70
CA ALA A 121 -2.44 -4.00 13.57
C ALA A 121 -2.09 -4.67 14.91
N ASP A 122 -2.98 -5.48 15.46
CA ASP A 122 -2.72 -6.33 16.62
C ASP A 122 -1.49 -7.22 16.41
N VAL A 123 -1.40 -7.85 15.23
CA VAL A 123 -0.27 -8.72 14.87
C VAL A 123 1.00 -7.90 14.64
N ALA A 124 0.89 -6.70 14.04
CA ALA A 124 2.03 -5.80 13.89
C ALA A 124 2.62 -5.42 15.25
N ASN A 125 1.78 -5.12 16.24
CA ASN A 125 2.17 -4.78 17.62
C ASN A 125 2.97 -5.89 18.30
N PHE A 126 2.73 -7.16 17.96
CA PHE A 126 3.51 -8.29 18.48
C PHE A 126 4.93 -8.36 17.91
N THR A 127 5.17 -7.66 16.80
CA THR A 127 6.42 -7.72 16.04
C THR A 127 7.10 -6.35 15.92
N GLU A 128 6.66 -5.40 16.73
CA GLU A 128 7.26 -4.07 16.77
C GLU A 128 8.76 -4.16 17.03
N ASN A 129 9.47 -3.25 16.39
CA ASN A 129 10.90 -3.15 16.47
C ASN A 129 11.69 -4.40 16.02
N GLY A 130 11.13 -5.17 15.10
CA GLY A 130 11.77 -6.38 14.59
C GLY A 130 11.69 -7.57 15.55
N GLN A 131 10.88 -7.49 16.61
CA GLN A 131 10.64 -8.63 17.49
C GLN A 131 10.06 -9.80 16.70
N HIS A 132 10.57 -11.00 16.96
CA HIS A 132 10.16 -12.23 16.29
C HIS A 132 10.29 -12.20 14.76
N TYR A 133 11.17 -11.36 14.19
CA TYR A 133 11.42 -11.34 12.75
C TYR A 133 11.78 -12.75 12.25
N PRO A 134 11.20 -13.26 11.14
CA PRO A 134 10.35 -12.58 10.16
C PRO A 134 8.82 -12.82 10.32
N LEU A 135 8.30 -13.02 11.54
CA LEU A 135 6.92 -13.46 11.78
C LEU A 135 5.86 -12.65 11.01
N PHE A 136 5.88 -11.31 11.10
CA PHE A 136 4.86 -10.47 10.47
C PHE A 136 4.81 -10.64 8.94
N LEU A 137 5.98 -10.72 8.31
CA LEU A 137 6.08 -10.99 6.87
C LEU A 137 5.53 -12.37 6.51
N LEU A 138 5.77 -13.39 7.34
CA LEU A 138 5.19 -14.71 7.15
C LEU A 138 3.66 -14.69 7.30
N VAL A 139 3.11 -13.91 8.22
CA VAL A 139 1.65 -13.73 8.36
C VAL A 139 1.07 -13.15 7.08
N LEU A 140 1.69 -12.09 6.53
CA LEU A 140 1.28 -11.50 5.25
C LEU A 140 1.37 -12.51 4.09
N GLN A 141 2.42 -13.34 4.03
CA GLN A 141 2.53 -14.41 3.01
C GLN A 141 1.42 -15.47 3.16
N HIS A 142 1.06 -15.85 4.38
CA HIS A 142 -0.04 -16.79 4.62
C HIS A 142 -1.40 -16.18 4.31
N LEU A 143 -1.64 -14.91 4.64
CA LEU A 143 -2.83 -14.19 4.22
C LEU A 143 -2.91 -14.12 2.69
N HIS A 144 -1.82 -13.78 2.01
CA HIS A 144 -1.78 -13.72 0.55
C HIS A 144 -2.22 -15.05 -0.07
N LYS A 145 -1.76 -16.18 0.48
CA LYS A 145 -2.18 -17.53 0.05
C LYS A 145 -3.66 -17.84 0.34
N GLN A 146 -4.24 -17.28 1.40
CA GLN A 146 -5.60 -17.60 1.84
C GLN A 146 -6.67 -16.72 1.18
N ILE A 147 -6.44 -15.41 1.10
CA ILE A 147 -7.43 -14.43 0.63
C ILE A 147 -7.06 -13.79 -0.71
N GLY A 148 -5.85 -14.02 -1.21
CA GLY A 148 -5.37 -13.46 -2.48
C GLY A 148 -4.79 -12.06 -2.36
N LYS A 149 -4.32 -11.53 -3.49
CA LYS A 149 -3.59 -10.25 -3.59
C LYS A 149 -4.45 -9.04 -3.21
N GLN A 150 -5.59 -8.86 -3.91
CA GLN A 150 -6.46 -7.70 -3.76
C GLN A 150 -7.04 -7.58 -2.33
N PRO A 151 -7.65 -8.62 -1.74
CA PRO A 151 -8.21 -8.51 -0.38
C PRO A 151 -7.14 -8.28 0.70
N LEU A 152 -5.93 -8.83 0.52
CA LEU A 152 -4.82 -8.56 1.44
C LEU A 152 -4.35 -7.10 1.34
N GLN A 153 -4.27 -6.54 0.13
CA GLN A 153 -3.88 -5.15 -0.05
C GLN A 153 -4.87 -4.18 0.60
N GLU A 154 -6.18 -4.41 0.42
CA GLU A 154 -7.24 -3.65 1.09
C GLU A 154 -7.14 -3.76 2.62
N LEU A 155 -6.95 -4.98 3.14
CA LEU A 155 -6.77 -5.24 4.56
C LEU A 155 -5.55 -4.51 5.13
N PHE A 156 -4.43 -4.55 4.41
CA PHE A 156 -3.19 -3.89 4.79
C PHE A 156 -3.36 -2.36 4.83
N ASN A 157 -3.91 -1.77 3.76
CA ASN A 157 -4.16 -0.33 3.69
C ASN A 157 -5.11 0.15 4.79
N LYS A 158 -6.19 -0.59 5.05
CA LYS A 158 -7.15 -0.28 6.13
C LYS A 158 -6.51 -0.34 7.51
N SER A 159 -5.54 -1.23 7.72
CA SER A 159 -4.87 -1.40 9.01
C SER A 159 -3.96 -0.22 9.39
N LYS A 160 -3.52 0.58 8.42
CA LYS A 160 -2.53 1.66 8.59
C LYS A 160 -1.22 1.20 9.24
N VAL A 161 -0.90 -0.09 9.15
CA VAL A 161 0.35 -0.64 9.68
C VAL A 161 1.53 -0.09 8.88
N ASN A 162 2.51 0.46 9.58
CA ASN A 162 3.80 0.78 8.99
C ASN A 162 4.71 -0.45 9.03
N LEU A 163 4.79 -1.21 7.92
CA LEU A 163 5.60 -2.44 7.88
C LEU A 163 7.08 -2.21 8.24
N MET A 164 7.62 -1.00 8.02
CA MET A 164 9.01 -0.67 8.39
C MET A 164 9.26 -0.81 9.89
N SER A 165 8.26 -0.54 10.75
CA SER A 165 8.45 -0.67 12.20
C SER A 165 8.56 -2.13 12.65
N SER A 166 8.05 -3.07 11.86
CA SER A 166 8.16 -4.51 12.09
C SER A 166 9.49 -5.11 11.60
N LEU A 167 10.34 -4.34 10.93
CA LEU A 167 11.65 -4.78 10.47
C LEU A 167 12.74 -4.54 11.54
N PRO A 168 13.79 -5.40 11.60
CA PRO A 168 15.00 -5.13 12.36
C PRO A 168 15.60 -3.78 11.98
N GLU A 169 16.20 -3.07 12.93
CA GLU A 169 16.69 -1.71 12.71
C GLU A 169 17.68 -1.61 11.54
N CYS A 170 18.54 -2.60 11.36
CA CYS A 170 19.48 -2.68 10.24
C CYS A 170 18.82 -2.80 8.86
N ASP A 171 17.57 -3.25 8.80
CA ASP A 171 16.83 -3.47 7.55
C ASP A 171 15.85 -2.32 7.22
N ARG A 172 15.78 -1.26 8.05
CA ARG A 172 14.83 -0.14 7.89
C ARG A 172 15.25 0.88 6.85
N THR A 173 15.54 0.43 5.63
CA THR A 173 15.74 1.30 4.46
C THR A 173 14.74 0.97 3.37
N LYS A 174 14.43 1.94 2.49
CA LYS A 174 13.48 1.74 1.38
C LYS A 174 13.96 0.63 0.43
N ASP A 175 15.25 0.62 0.12
CA ASP A 175 15.86 -0.38 -0.77
C ASP A 175 15.79 -1.78 -0.15
N ARG A 176 16.17 -1.91 1.13
CA ARG A 176 16.14 -3.19 1.83
C ARG A 176 14.73 -3.71 2.00
N MET A 177 13.77 -2.84 2.29
CA MET A 177 12.35 -3.19 2.34
C MET A 177 11.84 -3.69 1.00
N ALA A 178 12.21 -3.03 -0.11
CA ALA A 178 11.82 -3.44 -1.45
C ALA A 178 12.35 -4.85 -1.79
N GLU A 179 13.61 -5.14 -1.49
CA GLU A 179 14.23 -6.48 -1.65
C GLU A 179 13.47 -7.55 -0.83
N ILE A 180 13.25 -7.29 0.46
CA ILE A 180 12.55 -8.24 1.35
C ILE A 180 11.13 -8.55 0.84
N LEU A 181 10.42 -7.54 0.34
CA LEU A 181 9.08 -7.70 -0.22
C LEU A 181 9.11 -8.45 -1.56
N GLU A 182 10.12 -8.24 -2.39
CA GLU A 182 10.33 -8.97 -3.64
C GLU A 182 10.58 -10.46 -3.38
N ASP A 183 11.55 -10.79 -2.54
CA ASP A 183 11.90 -12.17 -2.16
C ASP A 183 10.70 -12.97 -1.62
N ARG A 184 9.73 -12.25 -1.04
CA ARG A 184 8.54 -12.83 -0.40
C ARG A 184 7.28 -12.76 -1.24
N ASN A 185 7.33 -12.19 -2.45
CA ASN A 185 6.17 -11.92 -3.31
C ASN A 185 5.09 -11.08 -2.61
N LEU A 186 5.50 -10.06 -1.86
CA LEU A 186 4.66 -9.10 -1.14
C LEU A 186 4.84 -7.66 -1.65
N ASN A 187 5.58 -7.46 -2.73
CA ASN A 187 5.88 -6.15 -3.31
C ASN A 187 4.64 -5.29 -3.61
N PHE A 188 3.51 -5.92 -3.92
CA PHE A 188 2.25 -5.22 -4.18
C PHE A 188 1.67 -4.48 -2.96
N LEU A 189 2.14 -4.76 -1.74
CA LEU A 189 1.74 -4.01 -0.55
C LEU A 189 2.32 -2.58 -0.53
N TYR A 190 3.40 -2.36 -1.28
CA TYR A 190 4.07 -1.08 -1.40
C TYR A 190 4.45 -0.83 -2.87
N PRO A 191 3.46 -0.64 -3.76
CA PRO A 191 3.71 -0.52 -5.19
C PRO A 191 4.70 0.62 -5.49
N LEU A 192 4.56 1.75 -4.80
CA LEU A 192 5.43 2.92 -4.99
C LEU A 192 6.92 2.68 -4.69
N LEU A 193 7.28 1.68 -3.88
CA LEU A 193 8.69 1.35 -3.63
C LEU A 193 9.40 0.82 -4.89
N ARG A 194 8.65 0.19 -5.80
CA ARG A 194 9.19 -0.38 -7.04
C ARG A 194 8.88 0.45 -8.28
N VAL A 195 7.78 1.21 -8.25
CA VAL A 195 7.29 1.98 -9.41
C VAL A 195 8.42 2.78 -10.06
N GLN A 196 9.21 3.55 -9.31
CA GLN A 196 10.29 4.34 -9.90
C GLN A 196 11.34 3.47 -10.63
N ALA A 197 11.75 2.36 -10.02
CA ALA A 197 12.74 1.46 -10.62
C ALA A 197 12.20 0.70 -11.84
N GLU A 198 10.93 0.31 -11.82
CA GLU A 198 10.28 -0.38 -12.94
C GLU A 198 9.94 0.57 -14.09
N LEU A 199 9.46 1.78 -13.80
CA LEU A 199 9.33 2.86 -14.79
C LEU A 199 10.67 3.15 -15.47
N TRP A 200 11.76 3.19 -14.69
CA TRP A 200 13.10 3.36 -15.24
C TRP A 200 13.48 2.22 -16.20
N LYS A 201 13.23 0.96 -15.83
CA LYS A 201 13.46 -0.18 -16.73
C LYS A 201 12.60 -0.10 -17.99
N GLN A 202 11.33 0.31 -17.84
CA GLN A 202 10.39 0.39 -18.96
C GLN A 202 10.81 1.46 -19.97
N ILE A 203 11.17 2.67 -19.51
CA ILE A 203 11.57 3.75 -20.43
C ILE A 203 12.88 3.44 -21.16
N GLN A 204 13.79 2.69 -20.52
CA GLN A 204 15.02 2.21 -21.16
C GLN A 204 14.78 1.09 -22.17
N SER A 205 13.78 0.25 -21.95
CA SER A 205 13.44 -0.85 -22.86
C SER A 205 12.66 -0.38 -24.07
N ASP A 206 11.70 0.53 -23.88
CA ASP A 206 10.89 1.12 -24.94
C ASP A 206 10.54 2.57 -24.59
N ALA A 207 11.20 3.50 -25.28
CA ALA A 207 11.00 4.93 -25.13
C ALA A 207 9.76 5.47 -25.86
N ASN A 208 8.88 4.60 -26.37
CA ASN A 208 7.62 5.02 -26.95
C ASN A 208 6.64 5.50 -25.85
N PRO A 209 6.12 6.75 -25.90
CA PRO A 209 5.23 7.29 -24.87
C PRO A 209 3.93 6.50 -24.71
N GLN A 210 3.36 5.96 -25.79
CA GLN A 210 2.12 5.19 -25.73
C GLN A 210 2.34 3.83 -25.05
N GLN A 211 3.47 3.16 -25.32
CA GLN A 211 3.81 1.90 -24.62
C GLN A 211 4.16 2.15 -23.16
N PHE A 212 4.87 3.25 -22.85
CA PHE A 212 5.15 3.67 -21.48
C PHE A 212 3.85 3.93 -20.70
N TYR A 213 2.91 4.69 -21.28
CA TYR A 213 1.59 4.92 -20.68
C TYR A 213 0.80 3.63 -20.49
N LYS A 214 0.75 2.76 -21.50
CA LYS A 214 0.07 1.48 -21.43
C LYS A 214 0.63 0.62 -20.29
N TRP A 215 1.97 0.55 -20.18
CA TRP A 215 2.63 -0.19 -19.10
C TRP A 215 2.21 0.32 -17.73
N ILE A 216 2.15 1.64 -17.54
CA ILE A 216 1.67 2.25 -16.28
C ILE A 216 0.25 1.78 -15.97
N LYS A 217 -0.66 1.81 -16.95
CA LYS A 217 -2.06 1.41 -16.77
C LYS A 217 -2.22 -0.09 -16.46
N GLU A 218 -1.30 -0.93 -16.90
CA GLU A 218 -1.32 -2.39 -16.67
C GLU A 218 -0.65 -2.81 -15.36
N ASN A 219 0.37 -2.08 -14.90
CA ASN A 219 1.24 -2.52 -13.79
C ASN A 219 1.13 -1.66 -12.52
N VAL A 220 0.63 -0.43 -12.63
CA VAL A 220 0.46 0.47 -11.48
C VAL A 220 -1.01 0.62 -11.16
N GLU A 221 -1.36 0.43 -9.90
CA GLU A 221 -2.74 0.51 -9.44
C GLU A 221 -3.31 1.93 -9.58
N PRO A 222 -4.59 2.09 -10.01
CA PRO A 222 -5.20 3.40 -10.17
C PRO A 222 -5.21 4.28 -8.91
N SER A 223 -5.26 3.68 -7.72
CA SER A 223 -5.20 4.39 -6.44
C SER A 223 -3.89 5.16 -6.27
N CYS A 224 -2.78 4.66 -6.83
CA CYS A 224 -1.48 5.32 -6.79
C CYS A 224 -1.40 6.58 -7.66
N TYR A 225 -2.27 6.75 -8.66
CA TYR A 225 -2.17 7.89 -9.60
C TYR A 225 -2.39 9.24 -8.92
N ALA A 226 -3.15 9.26 -7.82
CA ALA A 226 -3.40 10.43 -7.01
C ALA A 226 -2.34 10.65 -5.91
N GLU A 227 -1.34 9.78 -5.81
CA GLU A 227 -0.29 9.91 -4.78
C GLU A 227 0.88 10.77 -5.28
N GLN A 228 1.31 11.72 -4.45
CA GLN A 228 2.48 12.56 -4.74
C GLN A 228 3.73 11.73 -5.06
N GLY A 229 3.93 10.61 -4.36
CA GLY A 229 5.07 9.70 -4.59
C GLY A 229 5.09 9.10 -6.00
N PHE A 230 3.93 8.85 -6.61
CA PHE A 230 3.83 8.39 -7.99
C PHE A 230 4.25 9.47 -8.98
N ILE A 231 3.80 10.71 -8.77
CA ILE A 231 4.18 11.85 -9.61
C ILE A 231 5.68 12.11 -9.54
N VAL A 232 6.26 12.10 -8.33
CA VAL A 232 7.71 12.21 -8.14
C VAL A 232 8.44 11.10 -8.92
N ALA A 233 7.94 9.86 -8.88
CA ALA A 233 8.55 8.75 -9.61
C ALA A 233 8.53 8.95 -11.13
N ILE A 234 7.38 9.31 -11.71
CA ILE A 234 7.25 9.59 -13.15
C ILE A 234 8.17 10.73 -13.57
N MET A 235 8.10 11.86 -12.86
CA MET A 235 8.90 13.05 -13.20
C MET A 235 10.39 12.76 -13.10
N THR A 236 10.82 12.07 -12.04
CA THR A 236 12.23 11.69 -11.86
C THR A 236 12.71 10.79 -13.00
N VAL A 237 11.93 9.79 -13.40
CA VAL A 237 12.28 8.88 -14.50
C VAL A 237 12.37 9.62 -15.82
N LEU A 238 11.38 10.47 -16.13
CA LEU A 238 11.33 11.21 -17.38
C LEU A 238 12.46 12.24 -17.48
N LEU A 239 12.69 13.04 -16.43
CA LEU A 239 13.77 14.02 -16.38
C LEU A 239 15.14 13.36 -16.50
N LYS A 240 15.34 12.23 -15.80
CA LYS A 240 16.58 11.46 -15.90
C LYS A 240 16.79 10.92 -17.31
N TYR A 241 15.75 10.39 -17.95
CA TYR A 241 15.83 9.89 -19.32
C TYR A 241 16.16 11.02 -20.31
N ILE A 242 15.43 12.14 -20.23
CA ILE A 242 15.65 13.32 -21.07
C ILE A 242 17.09 13.84 -20.93
N HIS A 243 17.60 13.91 -19.70
CA HIS A 243 18.97 14.33 -19.45
C HIS A 243 20.00 13.37 -20.06
N GLN A 244 19.82 12.05 -19.92
CA GLN A 244 20.72 11.05 -20.51
C GLN A 244 20.76 11.12 -22.05
N GLU A 245 19.62 11.36 -22.68
CA GLU A 245 19.54 11.50 -24.14
C GLU A 245 20.15 12.81 -24.66
N SER A 246 20.26 13.84 -23.80
CA SER A 246 20.70 15.17 -24.18
C SER A 246 22.15 15.49 -23.78
N GLU A 247 22.66 14.89 -22.69
CA GLU A 247 23.94 15.26 -22.06
C GLU A 247 25.16 15.10 -22.98
N ASN A 248 25.12 14.13 -23.90
CA ASN A 248 26.23 13.84 -24.81
C ASN A 248 26.33 14.83 -26.00
N LEU A 249 25.35 15.73 -26.14
CA LEU A 249 25.32 16.73 -27.21
C LEU A 249 26.18 17.94 -26.83
N LYS A 250 27.27 18.15 -27.59
CA LYS A 250 28.26 19.22 -27.36
C LYS A 250 27.70 20.64 -27.56
N GLU A 251 26.66 20.80 -28.36
CA GLU A 251 26.05 22.09 -28.66
C GLU A 251 24.81 22.30 -27.79
N ASP A 252 24.80 23.37 -26.99
CA ASP A 252 23.69 23.70 -26.08
C ASP A 252 22.34 23.80 -26.81
N LYS A 253 22.32 24.38 -28.01
CA LYS A 253 21.09 24.52 -28.81
C LYS A 253 20.51 23.15 -29.18
N LYS A 254 21.34 22.23 -29.67
CA LYS A 254 20.93 20.86 -30.02
C LYS A 254 20.48 20.08 -28.78
N ARG A 255 21.14 20.29 -27.65
CA ARG A 255 20.73 19.71 -26.36
C ARG A 255 19.32 20.17 -25.98
N ILE A 256 19.06 21.47 -26.02
CA ILE A 256 17.75 22.05 -25.69
C ILE A 256 16.66 21.58 -26.66
N GLU A 257 16.95 21.58 -27.97
CA GLU A 257 16.02 21.07 -28.98
C GLU A 257 15.68 19.59 -28.73
N LYS A 258 16.67 18.78 -28.34
CA LYS A 258 16.46 17.36 -28.02
C LYS A 258 15.60 17.17 -26.77
N GLU A 259 15.86 17.94 -25.72
CA GLU A 259 15.07 17.91 -24.49
C GLU A 259 13.60 18.26 -24.77
N LYS A 260 13.37 19.35 -25.53
CA LYS A 260 12.03 19.78 -25.95
C LYS A 260 11.34 18.71 -26.80
N GLU A 261 12.04 18.15 -27.79
CA GLU A 261 11.52 17.08 -28.65
C GLU A 261 11.02 15.88 -27.84
N ILE A 262 11.79 15.42 -26.87
CA ILE A 262 11.40 14.29 -26.02
C ILE A 262 10.26 14.69 -25.08
N LEU A 263 10.35 15.84 -24.42
CA LEU A 263 9.32 16.31 -23.49
C LEU A 263 7.96 16.41 -24.19
N THR A 264 7.90 17.06 -25.36
CA THR A 264 6.66 17.19 -26.14
C THR A 264 6.04 15.84 -26.49
N LYS A 265 6.85 14.81 -26.78
CA LYS A 265 6.34 13.45 -27.03
C LYS A 265 5.70 12.82 -25.79
N TYR A 266 6.20 13.14 -24.59
CA TYR A 266 5.70 12.62 -23.32
C TYR A 266 4.59 13.47 -22.68
N CYS A 267 4.31 14.69 -23.17
CA CYS A 267 3.22 15.53 -22.67
C CYS A 267 1.87 14.80 -22.53
N PRO A 268 1.40 13.99 -23.51
CA PRO A 268 0.14 13.25 -23.35
C PRO A 268 0.14 12.29 -22.16
N VAL A 269 1.30 11.72 -21.82
CA VAL A 269 1.46 10.83 -20.66
C VAL A 269 1.38 11.64 -19.37
N LEU A 270 2.10 12.77 -19.30
CA LEU A 270 2.08 13.65 -18.13
C LEU A 270 0.67 14.20 -17.88
N ASN A 271 0.00 14.69 -18.92
CA ASN A 271 -1.36 15.22 -18.84
C ASN A 271 -2.37 14.17 -18.41
N ALA A 272 -2.15 12.89 -18.73
CA ALA A 272 -3.03 11.83 -18.27
C ALA A 272 -3.01 11.62 -16.74
N PHE A 273 -2.03 12.15 -16.02
CA PHE A 273 -1.90 12.05 -14.56
C PHE A 273 -1.91 13.40 -13.82
N LEU A 274 -1.61 14.51 -14.51
CA LEU A 274 -1.49 15.85 -13.92
C LEU A 274 -2.67 16.78 -14.22
N ASN A 275 -3.35 16.60 -15.35
CA ASN A 275 -4.34 17.56 -15.84
C ASN A 275 -5.48 17.79 -14.83
N GLY A 276 -5.79 19.05 -14.53
CA GLY A 276 -6.87 19.44 -13.60
C GLY A 276 -6.60 19.12 -12.13
N ASN A 277 -5.34 18.82 -11.76
CA ASN A 277 -4.96 18.59 -10.36
C ASN A 277 -3.73 19.41 -9.95
N ASN A 278 -3.99 20.62 -9.45
CA ASN A 278 -2.96 21.56 -9.02
C ASN A 278 -2.02 21.05 -7.93
N ASP A 279 -2.48 20.16 -7.02
CA ASP A 279 -1.62 19.59 -5.98
C ASP A 279 -0.59 18.60 -6.57
N LEU A 280 -0.99 17.81 -7.57
CA LEU A 280 -0.09 16.92 -8.30
C LEU A 280 0.84 17.68 -9.23
N GLN A 281 0.35 18.74 -9.88
CA GLN A 281 1.18 19.63 -10.70
C GLN A 281 2.24 20.35 -9.85
N LEU A 282 1.87 20.88 -8.67
CA LEU A 282 2.82 21.44 -7.70
C LEU A 282 3.89 20.40 -7.29
N THR A 283 3.48 19.14 -7.09
CA THR A 283 4.41 18.03 -6.85
C THR A 283 5.38 17.84 -8.02
N ALA A 284 4.90 17.95 -9.26
CA ALA A 284 5.74 17.88 -10.45
C ALA A 284 6.73 19.06 -10.53
N VAL A 285 6.31 20.28 -10.19
CA VAL A 285 7.19 21.46 -10.08
C VAL A 285 8.34 21.19 -9.10
N TYR A 286 8.03 20.65 -7.91
CA TYR A 286 9.06 20.26 -6.94
C TYR A 286 9.98 19.15 -7.45
N ALA A 287 9.45 18.16 -8.18
CA ALA A 287 10.28 17.11 -8.77
C ALA A 287 11.29 17.68 -9.79
N ILE A 288 10.86 18.64 -10.63
CA ILE A 288 11.73 19.37 -11.56
C ILE A 288 12.82 20.14 -10.80
N GLN A 289 12.42 20.89 -9.77
CA GLN A 289 13.36 21.62 -8.90
C GLN A 289 14.44 20.68 -8.35
N VAL A 290 14.03 19.60 -7.68
CA VAL A 290 14.93 18.68 -6.99
C VAL A 290 15.87 17.98 -7.98
N PHE A 291 15.37 17.58 -9.14
CA PHE A 291 16.19 16.98 -10.18
C PHE A 291 17.32 17.91 -10.64
N TRP A 292 16.98 19.15 -11.02
CA TRP A 292 17.99 20.11 -11.49
C TRP A 292 18.91 20.61 -10.36
N TYR A 293 18.41 20.68 -9.12
CA TYR A 293 19.22 20.94 -7.94
C TYR A 293 20.33 19.90 -7.79
N ASN A 294 20.01 18.62 -7.94
CA ASN A 294 20.96 17.51 -7.80
C ASN A 294 22.05 17.51 -8.89
N ILE A 295 21.79 18.12 -10.05
CA ILE A 295 22.75 18.27 -11.16
C ILE A 295 23.43 19.66 -11.12
N GLY A 296 23.18 20.45 -10.06
CA GLY A 296 23.87 21.71 -9.79
C GLY A 296 23.29 22.94 -10.50
N TYR A 297 22.06 22.86 -11.01
CA TYR A 297 21.38 23.92 -11.77
C TYR A 297 22.23 24.52 -12.91
N PRO A 298 22.37 23.82 -14.04
CA PRO A 298 22.89 24.44 -15.26
C PRO A 298 22.20 25.78 -15.55
N LYS A 299 22.97 26.78 -15.98
CA LYS A 299 22.49 28.17 -16.10
C LYS A 299 21.21 28.27 -16.94
N GLY A 300 20.16 28.83 -16.35
CA GLY A 300 18.88 29.07 -17.03
C GLY A 300 18.04 27.82 -17.30
N VAL A 301 18.45 26.64 -16.82
CA VAL A 301 17.72 25.39 -17.05
C VAL A 301 16.33 25.43 -16.42
N LEU A 302 16.24 25.88 -15.17
CA LEU A 302 14.99 25.76 -14.43
C LEU A 302 13.91 26.68 -15.01
N LEU A 303 14.29 27.91 -15.35
CA LEU A 303 13.42 28.85 -16.04
C LEU A 303 12.89 28.27 -17.35
N ARG A 304 13.77 27.72 -18.19
CA ARG A 304 13.37 27.06 -19.44
C ARG A 304 12.36 25.95 -19.17
N TRP A 305 12.63 25.07 -18.20
CA TRP A 305 11.73 23.96 -17.90
C TRP A 305 10.37 24.42 -17.38
N PHE A 306 10.32 25.49 -16.58
CA PHE A 306 9.06 26.05 -16.10
C PHE A 306 8.24 26.62 -17.26
N GLN A 307 8.88 27.43 -18.11
CA GLN A 307 8.24 27.99 -19.31
C GLN A 307 7.73 26.90 -20.25
N GLU A 308 8.54 25.88 -20.53
CA GLU A 308 8.14 24.77 -21.42
C GLU A 308 6.98 23.94 -20.85
N MET A 309 6.95 23.69 -19.54
CA MET A 309 5.84 22.97 -18.90
C MET A 309 4.53 23.78 -18.92
N TYR A 310 4.63 25.10 -18.80
CA TYR A 310 3.51 26.02 -18.95
C TYR A 310 3.03 26.08 -20.42
N GLU A 311 3.93 26.35 -21.37
CA GLU A 311 3.64 26.43 -22.81
C GLU A 311 3.01 25.14 -23.37
N LEU A 312 3.43 23.98 -22.87
CA LEU A 312 2.90 22.67 -23.27
C LEU A 312 1.63 22.27 -22.52
N SER A 313 1.09 23.16 -21.68
CA SER A 313 -0.12 22.95 -20.86
C SER A 313 -0.04 21.66 -20.02
N VAL A 314 1.14 21.42 -19.43
CA VAL A 314 1.37 20.29 -18.51
C VAL A 314 1.19 20.72 -17.05
N ILE A 315 1.59 21.94 -16.75
CA ILE A 315 1.47 22.57 -15.44
C ILE A 315 0.74 23.89 -15.65
N GLU A 316 -0.37 24.03 -14.95
CA GLU A 316 -1.21 25.23 -14.96
C GLU A 316 -0.57 26.34 -14.13
N GLU A 317 -1.02 27.56 -14.38
CA GLU A 317 -0.56 28.79 -13.73
C GLU A 317 -0.60 28.70 -12.20
N ASP A 318 -1.76 28.33 -11.66
CA ASP A 318 -2.03 28.12 -10.25
C ASP A 318 -0.94 27.30 -9.55
N ALA A 319 -0.46 26.21 -10.17
CA ALA A 319 0.57 25.37 -9.59
C ALA A 319 1.92 26.09 -9.47
N PHE A 320 2.27 26.94 -10.44
CA PHE A 320 3.48 27.77 -10.39
C PHE A 320 3.38 28.90 -9.36
N LEU A 321 2.21 29.55 -9.27
CA LEU A 321 1.96 30.60 -8.27
C LEU A 321 1.97 30.02 -6.86
N ARG A 322 1.30 28.89 -6.63
CA ARG A 322 1.36 28.16 -5.34
C ARG A 322 2.78 27.72 -5.00
N TYR A 323 3.56 27.28 -5.99
CA TYR A 323 4.98 26.96 -5.79
C TYR A 323 5.78 28.18 -5.29
N LYS A 324 5.52 29.38 -5.81
CA LYS A 324 6.17 30.63 -5.40
C LYS A 324 5.92 30.92 -3.92
N GLU A 325 4.68 30.77 -3.48
CA GLU A 325 4.22 31.14 -2.13
C GLU A 325 4.46 30.08 -1.06
N ASP A 326 4.50 28.81 -1.44
CA ASP A 326 4.65 27.70 -0.50
C ASP A 326 5.95 27.85 0.32
N VAL A 327 5.91 27.54 1.61
CA VAL A 327 7.05 27.68 2.53
C VAL A 327 7.62 26.34 2.99
N THR A 328 7.21 25.24 2.37
CA THR A 328 7.72 23.90 2.69
C THR A 328 9.25 23.79 2.59
N ASP A 329 9.86 23.16 3.59
CA ASP A 329 11.30 22.89 3.68
C ASP A 329 11.65 21.43 3.36
N ILE A 330 10.65 20.63 2.95
CA ILE A 330 10.79 19.21 2.62
C ILE A 330 11.69 19.00 1.39
N TYR A 331 11.69 19.95 0.45
CA TYR A 331 12.41 19.84 -0.83
C TYR A 331 13.64 20.76 -0.88
N PRO A 332 14.84 20.23 -1.17
CA PRO A 332 16.05 21.04 -1.22
C PRO A 332 16.08 21.97 -2.43
N GLY A 333 16.80 23.10 -2.29
CA GLY A 333 17.13 23.95 -3.43
C GLY A 333 16.11 25.03 -3.80
N LYS A 334 15.04 25.21 -3.01
CA LYS A 334 13.95 26.17 -3.30
C LYS A 334 14.43 27.61 -3.43
N GLY A 335 15.25 28.13 -2.50
CA GLY A 335 15.75 29.50 -2.59
C GLY A 335 16.57 29.78 -3.87
N LYS A 336 17.40 28.82 -4.29
CA LYS A 336 18.17 28.92 -5.56
C LYS A 336 17.28 28.79 -6.79
N ALA A 337 16.21 28.00 -6.69
CA ALA A 337 15.22 27.87 -7.75
C ALA A 337 14.48 29.19 -7.96
N LEU A 338 13.90 29.75 -6.88
CA LEU A 338 13.21 31.04 -6.92
C LEU A 338 14.11 32.13 -7.51
N PHE A 339 15.40 32.17 -7.16
CA PHE A 339 16.33 33.14 -7.77
C PHE A 339 16.39 33.05 -9.31
N GLN A 340 16.22 31.87 -9.90
CA GLN A 340 16.23 31.70 -11.37
C GLN A 340 14.89 32.02 -12.04
N VAL A 341 13.77 31.78 -11.35
CA VAL A 341 12.43 31.82 -11.97
C VAL A 341 11.54 32.95 -11.46
N ASN A 342 11.91 33.66 -10.39
CA ASN A 342 11.03 34.64 -9.74
C ASN A 342 10.57 35.77 -10.67
N GLN A 343 11.43 36.24 -11.58
CA GLN A 343 11.02 37.25 -12.55
C GLN A 343 9.88 36.75 -13.46
N TRP A 344 9.97 35.50 -13.93
CA TRP A 344 8.92 34.90 -14.73
C TRP A 344 7.66 34.60 -13.92
N LEU A 345 7.80 34.12 -12.67
CA LEU A 345 6.67 33.92 -11.76
C LEU A 345 5.99 35.22 -11.31
N THR A 346 6.67 36.36 -11.39
CA THR A 346 6.05 37.68 -11.16
C THR A 346 5.29 38.12 -12.39
N TRP A 347 5.90 38.00 -13.58
CA TRP A 347 5.21 38.26 -14.84
C TRP A 347 3.95 37.40 -15.00
N LEU A 348 4.03 36.12 -14.61
CA LEU A 348 2.91 35.19 -14.69
C LEU A 348 1.73 35.62 -13.80
N ALA A 349 2.00 36.14 -12.60
CA ALA A 349 0.95 36.65 -11.70
C ALA A 349 0.36 37.98 -12.18
N GLU A 350 1.20 38.87 -12.72
CA GLU A 350 0.76 40.19 -13.20
C GLU A 350 -0.04 40.11 -14.51
N ALA A 351 0.23 39.10 -15.35
CA ALA A 351 -0.52 38.86 -16.58
C ALA A 351 -1.96 38.38 -16.32
N GLU A 352 -2.20 37.67 -15.21
CA GLU A 352 -3.53 37.23 -14.76
C GLU A 352 -4.39 38.45 -14.35
N ASP A 353 -3.82 39.34 -13.54
CA ASP A 353 -4.52 40.55 -13.06
C ASP A 353 -4.96 41.49 -14.20
N GLU A 354 -4.27 41.51 -15.34
CA GLU A 354 -4.62 42.35 -16.51
C GLU A 354 -5.76 41.77 -17.37
N ASP A 355 -5.91 40.44 -17.45
CA ASP A 355 -6.97 39.79 -18.23
C ASP A 355 -8.33 39.79 -17.50
N ASP A 356 -8.33 39.76 -16.16
CA ASP A 356 -9.55 39.84 -15.33
C ASP A 356 -10.14 41.26 -15.25
N ASP A 357 -9.31 42.31 -15.38
CA ASP A 357 -9.75 43.72 -15.36
C ASP A 357 -10.38 44.18 -16.71
N GLU A 358 -10.31 43.38 -17.79
CA GLU A 358 -10.93 43.67 -19.10
C GLU A 358 -12.36 43.09 -19.25
N GLU A 359 -12.86 42.30 -18.29
CA GLU A 359 -14.21 41.70 -18.33
C GLU A 359 -15.30 42.45 -17.50
N ASP A 360 -14.99 43.59 -16.87
CA ASP A 360 -15.93 44.43 -16.08
C ASP A 360 -16.47 45.70 -16.79
#